data_AF-A0A495LGR3-F1
#
_entry.id   AF-A0A495LGR3-F1
#
_cell.length_a   1.000
_cell.length_b   1.000
_cell.length_c   1.000
_cell.angle_alpha   90.00
_cell.angle_beta   90.00
_cell.angle_gamma   90.00
#
_symmetry.space_group_name_H-M   'P 1'
#
loop_
_entity.id
_entity.type
_entity.pdbx_description
1 polymer ?
#
loop_
_entity_poly.entity_id
_entity_poly.type
_entity_poly.pdbx_seq_one_letter_code
_entity_poly.pdbx_strand_id
1 'polypeptide(L)'
;MFKIPPFNFVATHDLQSNKAKDNLFKIYLDFDIVFYNLSFDALKEVNTVYEERDLYDQSIAGVSTFLKLQKPNKKQYEYYPAINYERLNINQEYAIITYFFSGAFSTRTIATVQNLTFDKIEMFKYTQE
;
A
#
# COMPACT_ATOMS: atom_id res chain seq x y z
N MET A 1 21.59 25.65 27.44
CA MET A 1 20.43 24.72 27.44
C MET A 1 19.74 24.87 26.09
N PHE A 2 20.04 23.98 25.13
CA PHE A 2 19.47 24.04 23.79
C PHE A 2 18.05 23.47 23.83
N LYS A 3 17.04 24.30 23.52
CA LYS A 3 15.67 23.85 23.29
C LYS A 3 15.57 23.37 21.84
N ILE A 4 15.44 22.07 21.66
CA ILE A 4 15.08 21.47 20.38
C ILE A 4 13.54 21.60 20.28
N PRO A 5 12.98 22.28 19.27
CA PRO A 5 11.53 22.32 19.10
C PRO A 5 11.01 20.93 18.68
N PRO A 6 9.79 20.55 19.07
CA PRO A 6 9.21 19.28 18.64
C PRO A 6 8.93 19.33 17.13
N PHE A 7 9.65 18.51 16.37
CA PHE A 7 9.30 18.17 14.99
C PHE A 7 8.02 17.35 15.00
N ASN A 8 6.88 17.99 14.75
CA ASN A 8 5.63 17.32 14.46
C ASN A 8 5.57 17.08 12.95
N PHE A 9 5.83 15.85 12.51
CA PHE A 9 5.54 15.43 11.14
C PHE A 9 4.03 15.17 11.01
N VAL A 10 3.34 15.99 10.24
CA VAL A 10 1.94 15.74 9.86
C VAL A 10 1.87 15.70 8.33
N ALA A 11 1.95 14.50 7.75
CA ALA A 11 1.79 14.33 6.31
C ALA A 11 0.34 14.65 5.91
N THR A 12 0.13 15.73 5.16
CA THR A 12 -1.17 16.09 4.57
C THR A 12 -1.31 15.42 3.19
N HIS A 13 -2.50 14.89 2.89
CA HIS A 13 -2.74 13.98 1.79
C HIS A 13 -3.93 14.48 0.94
N ASP A 14 -3.68 14.96 -0.28
CA ASP A 14 -4.74 15.37 -1.24
C ASP A 14 -5.32 14.16 -1.98
N LEU A 15 -6.66 14.02 -1.96
CA LEU A 15 -7.40 12.85 -2.46
C LEU A 15 -7.90 13.08 -3.90
N GLN A 16 -7.47 12.28 -4.88
CA GLN A 16 -8.05 12.27 -6.23
C GLN A 16 -8.77 10.95 -6.54
N SER A 17 -10.11 10.94 -6.50
CA SER A 17 -10.91 9.70 -6.56
C SER A 17 -11.24 9.17 -7.97
N ASN A 18 -11.20 10.00 -9.01
CA ASN A 18 -11.68 9.61 -10.35
C ASN A 18 -10.58 9.20 -11.35
N LYS A 19 -9.30 9.41 -11.02
CA LYS A 19 -8.16 9.12 -11.91
C LYS A 19 -7.56 7.73 -11.71
N ALA A 20 -7.96 7.02 -10.66
CA ALA A 20 -7.32 5.77 -10.23
C ALA A 20 -7.55 4.58 -11.19
N LYS A 21 -8.68 4.52 -11.92
CA LYS A 21 -9.05 3.31 -12.68
C LYS A 21 -8.24 3.06 -13.96
N ASP A 22 -7.54 4.08 -14.48
CA ASP A 22 -6.76 3.97 -15.72
C ASP A 22 -5.25 3.91 -15.49
N ASN A 23 -4.80 3.83 -14.24
CA ASN A 23 -3.39 3.81 -13.90
C ASN A 23 -2.82 2.38 -13.90
N LEU A 24 -1.57 2.25 -14.36
CA LEU A 24 -0.73 1.08 -14.08
C LEU A 24 -0.27 1.14 -12.63
N PHE A 25 -0.65 0.16 -11.81
CA PHE A 25 -0.27 0.10 -10.40
C PHE A 25 0.98 -0.76 -10.19
N LYS A 26 2.00 -0.20 -9.55
CA LYS A 26 3.23 -0.91 -9.20
C LYS A 26 3.17 -1.42 -7.77
N ILE A 27 3.10 -2.73 -7.58
CA ILE A 27 2.88 -3.38 -6.28
C ILE A 27 4.08 -4.26 -5.92
N TYR A 28 4.60 -4.10 -4.70
CA TYR A 28 5.62 -4.98 -4.15
C TYR A 28 4.99 -6.25 -3.56
N LEU A 29 5.51 -7.42 -3.93
CA LEU A 29 5.09 -8.71 -3.41
C LEU A 29 6.32 -9.52 -2.99
N ASP A 30 6.37 -9.94 -1.72
CA ASP A 30 7.34 -10.93 -1.23
C ASP A 30 6.65 -12.24 -0.83
N PHE A 31 7.40 -13.16 -0.21
CA PHE A 31 6.88 -14.44 0.21
C PHE A 31 5.79 -14.36 1.28
N ASP A 32 5.73 -13.31 2.09
CA ASP A 32 4.72 -13.16 3.15
C ASP A 32 3.33 -12.87 2.58
N ILE A 33 3.22 -12.46 1.31
CA ILE A 33 1.91 -12.29 0.67
C ILE A 33 1.08 -13.58 0.67
N VAL A 34 1.71 -14.75 0.77
CA VAL A 34 1.02 -16.05 0.82
C VAL A 34 0.09 -16.21 2.02
N PHE A 35 0.24 -15.39 3.06
CA PHE A 35 -0.66 -15.36 4.21
C PHE A 35 -1.95 -14.57 3.96
N TYR A 36 -2.11 -13.98 2.76
CA TYR A 36 -3.26 -13.19 2.38
C TYR A 36 -3.85 -13.72 1.06
N ASN A 37 -5.16 -13.99 1.07
CA ASN A 37 -5.93 -14.17 -0.15
C ASN A 37 -6.44 -12.80 -0.62
N LEU A 38 -5.79 -12.27 -1.66
CA LEU A 38 -6.04 -10.95 -2.24
C LEU A 38 -6.38 -11.10 -3.72
N SER A 39 -7.33 -10.29 -4.20
CA SER A 39 -7.59 -10.14 -5.63
C SER A 39 -7.21 -8.73 -6.08
N PHE A 40 -6.59 -8.66 -7.25
CA PHE A 40 -6.27 -7.43 -7.97
C PHE A 40 -7.18 -7.24 -9.20
N ASP A 41 -8.25 -8.02 -9.34
CA ASP A 41 -9.14 -7.98 -10.53
C ASP A 41 -9.88 -6.65 -10.68
N ALA A 42 -9.97 -5.88 -9.59
CA ALA A 42 -10.51 -4.52 -9.61
C ALA A 42 -9.57 -3.49 -10.26
N LEU A 43 -8.31 -3.87 -10.50
CA LEU A 43 -7.28 -3.03 -11.13
C LEU A 43 -7.21 -3.34 -12.62
N LYS A 44 -7.08 -2.31 -13.44
CA LYS A 44 -6.97 -2.46 -14.90
C LYS A 44 -5.61 -3.06 -15.31
N GLU A 45 -4.53 -2.54 -14.75
CA GLU A 45 -3.16 -2.98 -15.02
C GLU A 45 -2.32 -2.98 -13.75
N VAL A 46 -1.54 -4.05 -13.56
CA VAL A 46 -0.65 -4.24 -12.41
C VAL A 46 0.75 -4.61 -12.89
N ASN A 47 1.75 -3.92 -12.38
CA ASN A 47 3.16 -4.27 -12.47
C ASN A 47 3.64 -4.77 -11.10
N THR A 48 4.08 -6.02 -11.00
CA THR A 48 4.58 -6.59 -9.74
C THR A 48 6.09 -6.48 -9.66
N VAL A 49 6.59 -5.94 -8.54
CA VAL A 49 8.02 -5.89 -8.22
C VAL A 49 8.34 -6.77 -7.01
N TYR A 50 9.55 -7.34 -6.97
CA TYR A 50 9.96 -8.32 -5.95
C TYR A 50 11.05 -7.80 -5.02
N GLU A 51 11.59 -6.62 -5.28
CA GLU A 51 12.49 -5.91 -4.38
C GLU A 51 11.82 -4.62 -3.92
N GLU A 52 11.84 -4.34 -2.60
CA GLU A 52 11.11 -3.19 -2.06
C GLU A 52 11.62 -1.86 -2.65
N ARG A 53 12.92 -1.78 -3.01
CA ARG A 53 13.50 -0.58 -3.65
C ARG A 53 12.85 -0.24 -4.99
N ASP A 54 12.41 -1.24 -5.75
CA ASP A 54 11.81 -1.07 -7.07
C ASP A 54 10.42 -0.42 -6.98
N LEU A 55 9.76 -0.58 -5.82
CA LEU A 55 8.50 0.09 -5.52
C LEU A 55 8.65 1.61 -5.57
N TYR A 56 9.79 2.14 -5.13
CA TYR A 56 10.07 3.57 -5.06
C TYR A 56 10.75 4.12 -6.32
N ASP A 57 11.39 3.26 -7.13
CA ASP A 57 12.11 3.66 -8.33
C ASP A 57 11.19 4.18 -9.44
N GLN A 58 11.25 5.48 -9.77
CA GLN A 58 10.42 6.11 -10.80
C GLN A 58 10.79 5.70 -12.24
N SER A 59 11.93 5.04 -12.47
CA SER A 59 12.28 4.48 -13.77
C SER A 59 11.48 3.22 -14.12
N ILE A 60 10.94 2.54 -13.11
CA ILE A 60 10.08 1.37 -13.27
C ILE A 60 8.63 1.83 -13.41
N ALA A 61 8.01 1.46 -14.52
CA ALA A 61 6.66 1.88 -14.88
C ALA A 61 5.61 1.52 -13.82
N GLY A 62 4.69 2.47 -13.58
CA GLY A 62 3.55 2.33 -12.69
C GLY A 62 3.65 3.18 -11.42
N VAL A 63 2.49 3.50 -10.86
CA VAL A 63 2.36 4.28 -9.62
C VAL A 63 2.76 3.41 -8.44
N SER A 64 3.68 3.88 -7.59
CA SER A 64 4.04 3.19 -6.34
C SER A 64 2.79 2.92 -5.51
N THR A 65 2.50 1.65 -5.24
CA THR A 65 1.22 1.24 -4.64
C THR A 65 1.44 0.44 -3.37
N PHE A 66 0.84 0.91 -2.28
CA PHE A 66 0.90 0.28 -0.97
C PHE A 66 -0.43 -0.38 -0.65
N LEU A 67 -0.39 -1.57 -0.06
CA LEU A 67 -1.59 -2.26 0.35
C LEU A 67 -1.91 -1.90 1.80
N LYS A 68 -3.15 -1.51 2.08
CA LYS A 68 -3.66 -1.24 3.43
C LYS A 68 -4.61 -2.38 3.82
N LEU A 69 -4.08 -3.33 4.59
CA LEU A 69 -4.73 -4.60 4.90
C LEU A 69 -5.39 -4.52 6.28
N GLN A 70 -6.71 -4.75 6.36
CA GLN A 70 -7.39 -4.80 7.65
C GLN A 70 -7.05 -6.09 8.41
N LYS A 71 -6.69 -5.95 9.69
CA LYS A 71 -6.43 -7.10 10.58
C LYS A 71 -7.74 -7.82 10.96
N PRO A 72 -7.68 -9.09 11.37
CA PRO A 72 -8.87 -9.87 11.75
C PRO A 72 -9.69 -9.26 12.90
N ASN A 73 -9.06 -8.44 13.75
CA ASN A 73 -9.74 -7.72 14.83
C ASN A 73 -10.64 -6.55 14.34
N LYS A 74 -10.68 -6.29 13.03
CA LYS A 74 -11.47 -5.25 12.34
C LYS A 74 -11.22 -3.80 12.76
N LYS A 75 -10.34 -3.55 13.74
CA LYS A 75 -10.06 -2.20 14.28
C LYS A 75 -8.74 -1.64 13.79
N GLN A 76 -7.87 -2.49 13.28
CA GLN A 76 -6.51 -2.13 12.89
C GLN A 76 -6.27 -2.42 11.42
N TYR A 77 -5.42 -1.60 10.82
CA TYR A 77 -4.89 -1.81 9.48
C TYR A 77 -3.37 -1.90 9.59
N GLU A 78 -2.77 -2.61 8.65
CA GLU A 78 -1.33 -2.56 8.40
C GLU A 78 -1.05 -2.18 6.95
N TYR A 79 0.09 -1.56 6.73
CA TYR A 79 0.60 -1.27 5.40
C TYR A 79 1.56 -2.37 4.97
N TYR A 80 1.42 -2.81 3.73
CA TYR A 80 2.29 -3.81 3.12
C TYR A 80 2.82 -3.29 1.76
N PRO A 81 4.14 -3.06 1.62
CA PRO A 81 5.09 -2.95 2.75
C PRO A 81 4.75 -1.73 3.63
N ALA A 82 5.41 -1.60 4.77
CA ALA A 82 5.34 -0.36 5.54
C ALA A 82 5.82 0.83 4.68
N ILE A 83 5.06 1.92 4.66
CA ILE A 83 5.37 3.07 3.80
C ILE A 83 6.59 3.79 4.36
N ASN A 84 7.68 3.83 3.59
CA ASN A 84 8.84 4.67 3.89
C ASN A 84 8.74 5.97 3.09
N TYR A 85 8.16 6.99 3.70
CA TYR A 85 7.99 8.31 3.07
C TYR A 85 9.31 8.99 2.69
N GLU A 86 10.42 8.67 3.37
CA GLU A 86 11.74 9.24 3.06
C GLU A 86 12.29 8.74 1.71
N ARG A 87 11.76 7.62 1.20
CA ARG A 87 12.11 7.06 -0.12
C ARG A 87 11.24 7.59 -1.25
N LEU A 88 10.18 8.35 -0.94
CA LEU A 88 9.35 8.97 -1.96
C LEU A 88 9.97 10.30 -2.41
N ASN A 89 10.05 10.50 -3.72
CA ASN A 89 10.49 11.77 -4.28
C ASN A 89 9.40 12.84 -4.11
N ILE A 90 9.79 14.09 -3.88
CA ILE A 90 8.84 15.21 -3.84
C ILE A 90 8.00 15.22 -5.11
N ASN A 91 6.69 15.41 -4.97
CA ASN A 91 5.68 15.37 -6.02
C ASN A 91 5.42 13.98 -6.63
N GLN A 92 6.03 12.91 -6.11
CA GLN A 92 5.72 11.55 -6.56
C GLN A 92 4.28 11.18 -6.21
N GLU A 93 3.54 10.73 -7.22
CA GLU A 93 2.23 10.12 -7.00
C GLU A 93 2.41 8.70 -6.45
N TYR A 94 1.56 8.35 -5.49
CA TYR A 94 1.47 7.00 -4.95
C TYR A 94 0.02 6.64 -4.66
N ALA A 95 -0.26 5.35 -4.60
CA ALA A 95 -1.59 4.81 -4.35
C ALA A 95 -1.63 4.00 -3.07
N ILE A 96 -2.76 4.03 -2.38
CA ILE A 96 -3.09 3.12 -1.29
C ILE A 96 -4.32 2.32 -1.70
N ILE A 97 -4.19 1.00 -1.76
CA ILE A 97 -5.32 0.09 -1.97
C ILE A 97 -5.76 -0.44 -0.63
N THR A 98 -7.01 -0.16 -0.25
CA THR A 98 -7.58 -0.64 1.00
C THR A 98 -8.30 -1.96 0.78
N TYR A 99 -8.01 -2.92 1.67
CA TYR A 99 -8.69 -4.20 1.76
C TYR A 99 -9.28 -4.39 3.15
N PHE A 100 -10.51 -4.90 3.20
CA PHE A 100 -11.17 -5.27 4.45
C PHE A 100 -11.14 -6.78 4.70
N PHE A 101 -11.12 -7.16 5.96
CA PHE A 101 -11.10 -8.55 6.39
C PHE A 101 -12.49 -9.16 6.26
N SER A 102 -12.61 -10.20 5.43
CA SER A 102 -13.87 -10.91 5.20
C SER A 102 -13.89 -12.33 5.75
N GLY A 103 -12.74 -12.90 6.13
CA GLY A 103 -12.67 -14.21 6.78
C GLY A 103 -11.24 -14.74 6.84
N ALA A 104 -11.08 -15.97 7.33
CA ALA A 104 -9.81 -16.68 7.27
C ALA A 104 -10.06 -18.17 7.11
N PHE A 105 -9.11 -18.87 6.49
CA PHE A 105 -9.16 -20.33 6.35
C PHE A 105 -7.77 -20.93 6.57
N SER A 106 -7.75 -22.18 7.04
CA SER A 106 -6.50 -22.91 7.25
C SER A 106 -6.15 -23.72 6.01
N THR A 107 -4.92 -23.60 5.56
CA THR A 107 -4.38 -24.50 4.53
C THR A 107 -4.02 -25.85 5.14
N ARG A 108 -3.84 -26.88 4.29
CA ARG A 108 -3.40 -28.22 4.74
C ARG A 108 -2.08 -28.20 5.52
N THR A 109 -1.28 -27.14 5.34
CA THR A 109 0.02 -26.93 5.97
C THR A 109 -0.05 -26.12 7.29
N ILE A 110 -1.24 -26.02 7.91
CA ILE A 110 -1.52 -25.30 9.18
C ILE A 110 -1.40 -23.76 9.10
N ALA A 111 -0.85 -23.20 8.01
CA ALA A 111 -0.85 -21.75 7.80
C ALA A 111 -2.29 -21.21 7.67
N THR A 112 -2.62 -20.24 8.52
CA THR A 112 -3.88 -19.49 8.44
C THR A 112 -3.73 -18.41 7.37
N VAL A 113 -4.61 -18.43 6.37
CA VAL A 113 -4.66 -17.44 5.30
C VAL A 113 -5.82 -16.49 5.57
N GLN A 114 -5.53 -15.19 5.56
CA GLN A 114 -6.53 -14.15 5.73
C GLN A 114 -7.20 -13.84 4.40
N ASN A 115 -8.53 -13.95 4.36
CA ASN A 115 -9.32 -13.55 3.21
C ASN A 115 -9.62 -12.05 3.27
N LEU A 116 -9.12 -11.34 2.27
CA LEU A 116 -9.21 -9.89 2.17
C LEU A 116 -10.00 -9.51 0.92
N THR A 117 -10.92 -8.57 1.08
CA THR A 117 -11.78 -8.09 0.00
C THR A 117 -11.47 -6.65 -0.32
N PHE A 118 -11.35 -6.34 -1.61
CA PHE A 118 -11.11 -5.00 -2.10
C PHE A 118 -12.19 -4.03 -1.60
N ASP A 119 -11.76 -2.86 -1.12
CA ASP A 119 -12.65 -1.76 -0.72
C ASP A 119 -12.53 -0.59 -1.70
N LYS A 120 -11.35 0.05 -1.72
CA LYS A 120 -11.12 1.28 -2.48
C LYS A 120 -9.64 1.49 -2.82
N ILE A 121 -9.41 2.43 -3.73
CA ILE A 121 -8.09 2.96 -4.08
C ILE A 121 -8.09 4.45 -3.81
N GLU A 122 -7.06 4.93 -3.15
CA GLU A 122 -6.84 6.35 -2.89
C GLU A 122 -5.50 6.75 -3.50
N MET A 123 -5.51 7.80 -4.31
CA MET A 123 -4.33 8.37 -4.94
C MET A 123 -3.88 9.58 -4.15
N PHE A 124 -2.57 9.69 -3.95
CA PHE A 124 -1.93 10.73 -3.19
C PHE A 124 -0.74 11.29 -3.96
N LYS A 125 -0.33 12.49 -3.59
CA LYS A 125 0.89 13.12 -4.07
C LYS A 125 1.76 13.43 -2.87
N TYR A 126 3.00 12.93 -2.87
CA TYR A 126 3.93 13.19 -1.78
C TYR A 126 4.38 14.65 -1.82
N THR A 127 4.19 15.36 -0.71
CA THR A 127 4.69 16.72 -0.50
C THR A 127 5.62 16.68 0.70
N GLN A 128 6.82 17.26 0.55
CA GLN A 128 7.76 17.45 1.64
C GLN A 128 7.47 18.83 2.24
N GLU A 129 7.19 18.88 3.54
CA GLU A 129 7.09 20.12 4.32
C GLU A 129 8.47 20.63 4.75
#